data_AF-A0A497XPY2-F1
#
_entry.id   AF-A0A497XPY2-F1
#
_cell.length_a   1.000
_cell.length_b   1.000
_cell.length_c   1.000
_cell.angle_alpha   90.00
_cell.angle_beta   90.00
_cell.angle_gamma   90.00
#
_symmetry.space_group_name_H-M   'P 1'
#
loop_
_entity.id
_entity.type
_entity.pdbx_description
1 polymer ?
#
loop_
_entity_poly.entity_id
_entity_poly.type
_entity_poly.pdbx_seq_one_letter_code
_entity_poly.pdbx_strand_id
1 'polypeptide(L)'
;MREFVDIERETSKDFEKAKELFKEGRIEELKEFLKKLIERDPYYLEPYVFLNEIYEMEGRVKDAEGILEEAYRRAIELISEENKLPDRLEWKYPTNRHLIKALISMGVFYWEVGELEKALKIFKEVYKMNPSDEPGVRFYILAILEGMSFDEFEQVFTKDGEYDYEDLEQWFNKHSSTHEDIFSSYR
;
A
#
# COMPACT_ATOMS: atom_id res chain seq x y z
N MET A 1 23.63 -5.23 3.03
CA MET A 1 22.27 -5.26 2.47
C MET A 1 21.46 -6.26 3.28
N ARG A 2 20.52 -5.78 4.08
CA ARG A 2 19.59 -6.57 4.88
C ARG A 2 18.28 -6.73 4.10
N GLU A 3 18.02 -7.93 3.61
CA GLU A 3 16.78 -8.28 2.93
C GLU A 3 15.80 -8.92 3.93
N PHE A 4 14.55 -8.45 3.90
CA PHE A 4 13.46 -9.04 4.66
C PHE A 4 12.58 -9.86 3.72
N VAL A 5 12.32 -11.11 4.11
CA VAL A 5 11.34 -11.99 3.47
C VAL A 5 10.46 -12.56 4.57
N ASP A 6 9.17 -12.26 4.51
CA ASP A 6 8.21 -12.79 5.48
C ASP A 6 8.02 -14.30 5.31
N ILE A 7 7.51 -14.95 6.35
CA ILE A 7 7.14 -16.36 6.32
C ILE A 7 5.81 -16.56 5.59
N GLU A 8 5.55 -17.79 5.13
CA GLU A 8 4.20 -18.17 4.71
C GLU A 8 3.27 -18.14 5.92
N ARG A 9 2.17 -17.40 5.79
CA ARG A 9 1.21 -17.22 6.87
C ARG A 9 0.06 -18.18 6.63
N GLU A 10 -0.15 -19.15 7.51
CA GLU A 10 -1.25 -20.10 7.35
C GLU A 10 -2.62 -19.41 7.23
N THR A 11 -2.78 -18.23 7.85
CA THR A 11 -3.99 -17.41 7.72
C THR A 11 -4.26 -16.91 6.31
N SER A 12 -3.23 -16.79 5.45
CA SER A 12 -3.37 -16.33 4.05
C SER A 12 -4.27 -17.23 3.22
N LYS A 13 -4.27 -18.55 3.51
CA LYS A 13 -5.04 -19.57 2.80
C LYS A 13 -6.56 -19.38 2.92
N ASP A 14 -6.99 -18.79 4.02
CA ASP A 14 -8.42 -18.53 4.27
C ASP A 14 -8.90 -17.21 3.67
N PHE A 15 -7.99 -16.39 3.11
CA PHE A 15 -8.34 -15.06 2.61
C PHE A 15 -9.22 -15.10 1.34
N GLU A 16 -9.18 -16.17 0.56
CA GLU A 16 -10.07 -16.32 -0.61
C GLU A 16 -11.55 -16.28 -0.22
N LYS A 17 -11.90 -16.79 0.96
CA LYS A 17 -13.26 -16.68 1.51
C LYS A 17 -13.68 -15.23 1.74
N ALA A 18 -12.76 -14.34 2.10
CA ALA A 18 -13.07 -12.91 2.25
C ALA A 18 -13.48 -12.30 0.89
N LYS A 19 -12.74 -12.64 -0.17
CA LYS A 19 -13.07 -12.18 -1.54
C LYS A 19 -14.42 -12.72 -2.02
N GLU A 20 -14.76 -13.96 -1.67
CA GLU A 20 -16.07 -14.55 -1.97
C GLU A 20 -17.21 -13.80 -1.26
N LEU A 21 -17.08 -13.57 0.05
CA LEU A 21 -18.08 -12.81 0.82
C LEU A 21 -18.27 -11.38 0.28
N PHE A 22 -17.18 -10.74 -0.16
CA PHE A 22 -17.24 -9.42 -0.81
C PHE A 22 -18.04 -9.46 -2.11
N LYS A 23 -17.74 -10.43 -3.00
CA LYS A 23 -18.47 -10.63 -4.27
C LYS A 23 -19.95 -10.93 -4.05
N GLU A 24 -20.31 -11.63 -2.99
CA GLU A 24 -21.69 -11.93 -2.60
C GLU A 24 -22.42 -10.73 -1.96
N GLY A 25 -21.71 -9.62 -1.68
CA GLY A 25 -22.28 -8.45 -1.01
C GLY A 25 -22.58 -8.67 0.48
N ARG A 26 -22.02 -9.71 1.10
CA ARG A 26 -22.25 -10.08 2.52
C ARG A 26 -21.32 -9.30 3.44
N ILE A 27 -21.40 -7.96 3.38
CA ILE A 27 -20.43 -7.04 3.98
C ILE A 27 -20.29 -7.20 5.50
N GLU A 28 -21.38 -7.43 6.23
CA GLU A 28 -21.28 -7.64 7.69
C GLU A 28 -20.57 -8.95 8.06
N GLU A 29 -20.86 -10.03 7.33
CA GLU A 29 -20.18 -11.31 7.54
C GLU A 29 -18.71 -11.24 7.13
N LEU A 30 -18.40 -10.50 6.07
CA LEU A 30 -17.04 -10.19 5.64
C LEU A 30 -16.26 -9.47 6.74
N LYS A 31 -16.80 -8.38 7.31
CA LYS A 31 -16.13 -7.62 8.38
C LYS A 31 -15.84 -8.50 9.60
N GLU A 32 -16.81 -9.32 10.01
CA GLU A 32 -16.63 -10.27 11.11
C GLU A 32 -15.57 -11.33 10.79
N PHE A 33 -15.55 -11.84 9.55
CA PHE A 33 -14.57 -12.80 9.11
C PHE A 33 -13.14 -12.21 9.07
N LEU A 34 -12.97 -11.00 8.52
CA LEU A 34 -11.69 -10.30 8.48
C LEU A 34 -11.14 -10.06 9.89
N LYS A 35 -11.98 -9.65 10.85
CA LYS A 35 -11.59 -9.49 12.26
C LYS A 35 -11.08 -10.80 12.87
N LYS A 36 -11.71 -11.94 12.56
CA LYS A 36 -11.22 -13.26 13.02
C LYS A 36 -9.87 -13.63 12.41
N LEU A 37 -9.61 -13.25 11.16
CA LEU A 37 -8.28 -13.45 10.56
C LEU A 37 -7.22 -12.62 11.28
N ILE A 38 -7.54 -11.37 11.61
CA ILE A 38 -6.67 -10.47 12.39
C ILE A 38 -6.38 -11.04 13.79
N GLU A 39 -7.41 -11.53 14.50
CA GLU A 39 -7.24 -12.15 15.82
C GLU A 39 -6.32 -13.37 15.78
N ARG A 40 -6.41 -14.17 14.70
CA ARG A 40 -5.61 -15.40 14.55
C ARG A 40 -4.16 -15.12 14.15
N ASP A 41 -3.93 -14.15 13.25
CA ASP A 41 -2.59 -13.70 12.88
C ASP A 41 -2.57 -12.17 12.74
N PRO A 42 -2.21 -11.45 13.82
CA PRO A 42 -2.15 -9.99 13.82
C PRO A 42 -1.11 -9.39 12.86
N TYR A 43 -0.19 -10.20 12.33
CA TYR A 43 0.86 -9.74 11.40
C TYR A 43 0.57 -10.13 9.95
N TYR A 44 -0.54 -10.82 9.67
CA TYR A 44 -1.07 -10.94 8.31
C TYR A 44 -1.90 -9.69 8.00
N LEU A 45 -1.39 -8.80 7.14
CA LEU A 45 -1.93 -7.44 7.03
C LEU A 45 -3.01 -7.26 5.96
N GLU A 46 -3.19 -8.23 5.07
CA GLU A 46 -4.20 -8.16 4.00
C GLU A 46 -5.63 -7.92 4.53
N PRO A 47 -6.07 -8.53 5.67
CA PRO A 47 -7.39 -8.25 6.23
C PRO A 47 -7.58 -6.82 6.75
N TYR A 48 -6.51 -6.16 7.19
CA TYR A 48 -6.58 -4.78 7.65
C TYR A 48 -6.79 -3.83 6.48
N VAL A 49 -6.03 -4.03 5.39
CA VAL A 49 -6.17 -3.27 4.15
C VAL A 49 -7.59 -3.43 3.58
N PHE A 50 -8.11 -4.65 3.55
CA PHE A 50 -9.47 -4.88 3.04
C PHE A 50 -10.55 -4.27 3.95
N LEU A 51 -10.35 -4.26 5.28
CA LEU A 51 -11.26 -3.55 6.19
C LEU A 51 -11.21 -2.04 6.00
N ASN A 52 -10.03 -1.47 5.75
CA ASN A 52 -9.86 -0.05 5.43
C ASN A 52 -10.68 0.33 4.19
N GLU A 53 -10.54 -0.41 3.09
CA GLU A 53 -11.33 -0.21 1.86
C GLU A 53 -12.85 -0.27 2.13
N ILE A 54 -13.31 -1.27 2.90
CA ILE A 54 -14.73 -1.37 3.27
C ILE A 54 -15.20 -0.16 4.07
N TYR A 55 -14.39 0.31 5.02
CA TYR A 55 -14.74 1.49 5.82
C TYR A 55 -14.74 2.77 5.00
N GLU A 56 -13.86 2.92 4.02
CA GLU A 56 -13.86 4.04 3.07
C GLU A 56 -15.11 4.03 2.20
N MET A 57 -15.51 2.87 1.66
CA MET A 57 -16.76 2.70 0.92
C MET A 57 -18.00 3.05 1.77
N GLU A 58 -17.95 2.81 3.09
CA GLU A 58 -19.01 3.19 4.05
C GLU A 58 -18.94 4.67 4.48
N GLY A 59 -17.94 5.44 4.03
CA GLY A 59 -17.69 6.82 4.45
C GLY A 59 -17.21 6.94 5.90
N ARG A 60 -16.74 5.85 6.50
CA ARG A 60 -16.29 5.76 7.89
C ARG A 60 -14.79 6.06 8.01
N VAL A 61 -14.42 7.28 7.64
CA VAL A 61 -13.01 7.74 7.54
C VAL A 61 -12.19 7.44 8.80
N LYS A 62 -12.75 7.64 10.00
CA LYS A 62 -12.01 7.38 11.26
C LYS A 62 -11.73 5.90 11.51
N ASP A 63 -12.65 5.03 11.12
CA ASP A 63 -12.47 3.58 11.27
C ASP A 63 -11.48 3.06 10.22
N ALA A 64 -11.55 3.61 8.99
CA ALA A 64 -10.60 3.37 7.92
C ALA A 64 -9.17 3.77 8.32
N GLU A 65 -9.01 4.97 8.91
CA GLU A 65 -7.73 5.45 9.45
C GLU A 65 -7.21 4.51 10.54
N GLY A 66 -8.04 4.22 11.55
CA GLY A 66 -7.60 3.44 12.71
C GLY A 66 -7.15 2.01 12.36
N ILE A 67 -7.85 1.33 11.44
CA ILE A 67 -7.46 -0.04 11.03
C ILE A 67 -6.17 -0.01 10.19
N LEU A 68 -5.97 1.03 9.39
CA LEU A 68 -4.80 1.17 8.54
C LEU A 68 -3.56 1.62 9.32
N GLU A 69 -3.71 2.49 10.31
CA GLU A 69 -2.66 2.84 11.27
C GLU A 69 -2.18 1.61 12.05
N GLU A 70 -3.10 0.72 12.45
CA GLU A 70 -2.72 -0.55 13.07
C GLU A 70 -1.93 -1.43 12.11
N ALA A 71 -2.36 -1.57 10.85
CA ALA A 71 -1.64 -2.33 9.84
C ALA A 71 -0.23 -1.78 9.62
N TYR A 72 -0.10 -0.46 9.43
CA TYR A 72 1.17 0.22 9.26
C TYR A 72 2.09 -0.02 10.46
N ARG A 73 1.59 0.16 11.68
CA ARG A 73 2.38 -0.09 12.90
C ARG A 73 2.88 -1.53 12.98
N ARG A 74 2.03 -2.52 12.66
CA ARG A 74 2.39 -3.95 12.64
C ARG A 74 3.41 -4.26 11.55
N ALA A 75 3.28 -3.65 10.37
CA ALA A 75 4.25 -3.79 9.27
C ALA A 75 5.63 -3.31 9.73
N ILE A 76 5.69 -2.10 10.30
CA ILE A 76 6.94 -1.49 10.78
C ILE A 76 7.53 -2.34 11.92
N GLU A 77 6.72 -2.79 12.88
CA GLU A 77 7.15 -3.67 13.98
C GLU A 77 7.79 -4.96 13.46
N LEU A 78 7.21 -5.56 12.41
CA LEU A 78 7.68 -6.82 11.85
C LEU A 78 8.98 -6.68 11.05
N ILE A 79 9.10 -5.64 10.21
CA ILE A 79 10.25 -5.49 9.29
C ILE A 79 11.43 -4.75 9.94
N SER A 80 11.21 -4.04 11.04
CA SER A 80 12.25 -3.24 11.68
C SER A 80 13.14 -4.06 12.59
N GLU A 81 14.45 -3.82 12.49
CA GLU A 81 15.45 -4.37 13.41
C GLU A 81 16.28 -3.19 13.93
N GLU A 82 16.47 -3.10 15.25
CA GLU A 82 17.18 -1.97 15.89
C GLU A 82 16.67 -0.58 15.45
N ASN A 83 15.35 -0.43 15.30
CA ASN A 83 14.67 0.79 14.82
C ASN A 83 15.06 1.22 13.39
N LYS A 84 15.48 0.28 12.54
CA LYS A 84 15.79 0.55 11.13
C LYS A 84 14.94 -0.35 10.23
N LEU A 85 14.48 0.21 9.10
CA LEU A 85 13.84 -0.53 8.01
C LEU A 85 14.86 -1.36 7.22
N PRO A 86 14.46 -2.50 6.62
CA PRO A 86 15.38 -3.33 5.85
C PRO A 86 15.89 -2.56 4.62
N ASP A 87 17.02 -3.00 4.07
CA ASP A 87 17.49 -2.45 2.79
C ASP A 87 16.62 -2.95 1.62
N ARG A 88 16.01 -4.14 1.77
CA ARG A 88 15.13 -4.75 0.77
C ARG A 88 13.85 -5.34 1.37
N LEU A 89 12.72 -5.02 0.75
CA LEU A 89 11.38 -5.59 0.96
C LEU A 89 10.73 -5.69 -0.43
N GLU A 90 11.07 -6.74 -1.17
CA GLU A 90 10.76 -6.82 -2.60
C GLU A 90 9.41 -7.49 -2.89
N TRP A 91 8.68 -6.96 -3.88
CA TRP A 91 7.35 -7.45 -4.30
C TRP A 91 7.36 -8.86 -4.92
N LYS A 92 8.51 -9.26 -5.47
CA LYS A 92 8.70 -10.60 -6.07
C LYS A 92 8.40 -11.74 -5.07
N TYR A 93 8.54 -11.49 -3.76
CA TYR A 93 8.17 -12.44 -2.71
C TYR A 93 6.68 -12.29 -2.37
N PRO A 94 5.83 -13.30 -2.66
CA PRO A 94 4.40 -13.21 -2.36
C PRO A 94 4.12 -12.96 -0.88
N THR A 95 4.95 -13.51 0.02
CA THR A 95 4.84 -13.33 1.47
C THR A 95 5.10 -11.89 1.92
N ASN A 96 5.79 -11.06 1.13
CA ASN A 96 6.00 -9.64 1.45
C ASN A 96 4.84 -8.74 1.02
N ARG A 97 3.98 -9.20 0.09
CA ARG A 97 3.03 -8.31 -0.60
C ARG A 97 2.01 -7.69 0.35
N HIS A 98 1.53 -8.42 1.35
CA HIS A 98 0.59 -7.86 2.34
C HIS A 98 1.23 -6.73 3.18
N LEU A 99 2.54 -6.82 3.46
CA LEU A 99 3.29 -5.75 4.13
C LEU A 99 3.44 -4.53 3.22
N ILE A 100 3.88 -4.75 1.97
CA ILE A 100 4.07 -3.67 0.99
C ILE A 100 2.75 -2.94 0.73
N LYS A 101 1.65 -3.67 0.56
CA LYS A 101 0.31 -3.09 0.41
C LYS A 101 -0.09 -2.25 1.61
N ALA A 102 0.08 -2.76 2.84
CA ALA A 102 -0.25 -1.99 4.04
C ALA A 102 0.54 -0.68 4.14
N LEU A 103 1.83 -0.69 3.77
CA LEU A 103 2.63 0.53 3.70
C LEU A 103 2.09 1.50 2.62
N ILE A 104 1.83 1.00 1.41
CA ILE A 104 1.34 1.82 0.29
C ILE A 104 -0.02 2.42 0.62
N SER A 105 -0.97 1.62 1.11
CA SER A 105 -2.31 2.08 1.50
C SER A 105 -2.22 3.20 2.54
N MET A 106 -1.34 3.11 3.54
CA MET A 106 -1.14 4.21 4.50
C MET A 106 -0.61 5.49 3.83
N GLY A 107 0.29 5.34 2.84
CA GLY A 107 0.76 6.46 2.04
C GLY A 107 -0.36 7.10 1.22
N VAL A 108 -1.23 6.29 0.61
CA VAL A 108 -2.40 6.74 -0.15
C VAL A 108 -3.38 7.49 0.76
N PHE A 109 -3.72 6.92 1.92
CA PHE A 109 -4.57 7.59 2.91
C PHE A 109 -4.03 8.96 3.30
N TYR A 110 -2.73 9.06 3.60
CA TYR A 110 -2.12 10.36 3.90
C TYR A 110 -2.18 11.34 2.72
N TRP A 111 -2.05 10.86 1.48
CA TRP A 111 -2.18 11.69 0.30
C TRP A 111 -3.62 12.21 0.13
N GLU A 112 -4.62 11.35 0.31
CA GLU A 112 -6.05 11.70 0.24
C GLU A 112 -6.43 12.77 1.27
N VAL A 113 -5.92 12.67 2.51
CA VAL A 113 -6.19 13.68 3.54
C VAL A 113 -5.29 14.91 3.48
N GLY A 114 -4.42 15.00 2.46
CA GLY A 114 -3.56 16.16 2.20
C GLY A 114 -2.29 16.24 3.07
N GLU A 115 -1.94 15.19 3.79
CA GLU A 115 -0.72 15.07 4.59
C GLU A 115 0.47 14.64 3.70
N LEU A 116 0.78 15.47 2.70
CA LEU A 116 1.69 15.17 1.59
C LEU A 116 3.10 14.78 2.05
N GLU A 117 3.63 15.41 3.11
CA GLU A 117 4.95 15.08 3.64
C GLU A 117 5.02 13.65 4.20
N LYS A 118 3.94 13.20 4.85
CA LYS A 118 3.86 11.83 5.40
C LYS A 118 3.72 10.81 4.28
N ALA A 119 2.85 11.09 3.30
CA ALA A 119 2.68 10.25 2.11
C ALA A 119 4.02 10.07 1.36
N LEU A 120 4.69 11.18 1.04
CA LEU A 120 6.01 11.15 0.36
C LEU A 120 7.06 10.38 1.15
N LYS A 121 7.08 10.51 2.47
CA LYS A 121 8.02 9.76 3.31
C LYS A 121 7.81 8.25 3.14
N ILE A 122 6.58 7.79 3.28
CA ILE A 122 6.23 6.37 3.16
C ILE A 122 6.56 5.85 1.76
N PHE A 123 6.12 6.55 0.71
CA PHE A 123 6.37 6.10 -0.67
C PHE A 123 7.87 6.05 -0.99
N LYS A 124 8.67 7.01 -0.53
CA LYS A 124 10.13 6.98 -0.70
C LYS A 124 10.77 5.81 0.05
N GLU A 125 10.30 5.48 1.25
CA GLU A 125 10.78 4.30 2.00
C GLU A 125 10.43 3.01 1.25
N VAL A 126 9.21 2.86 0.75
CA VAL A 126 8.80 1.70 -0.07
C VAL A 126 9.63 1.61 -1.35
N TYR A 127 9.81 2.71 -2.08
CA TYR A 127 10.60 2.76 -3.31
C TYR A 127 12.05 2.35 -3.08
N LYS A 128 12.67 2.82 -1.99
CA LYS A 128 14.03 2.45 -1.61
C LYS A 128 14.17 0.95 -1.31
N MET A 129 13.20 0.39 -0.56
CA MET A 129 13.20 -1.02 -0.19
C MET A 129 12.85 -1.94 -1.38
N ASN A 130 12.17 -1.43 -2.40
CA ASN A 130 11.69 -2.18 -3.55
C ASN A 130 12.15 -1.53 -4.87
N PRO A 131 13.42 -1.73 -5.27
CA PRO A 131 14.05 -0.99 -6.36
C PRO A 131 13.48 -1.30 -7.75
N SER A 132 12.89 -2.48 -7.92
CA SER A 132 12.18 -2.89 -9.13
C SER A 132 10.85 -2.16 -9.26
N ASP A 133 10.32 -1.63 -8.16
CA ASP A 133 9.12 -0.82 -8.08
C ASP A 133 7.95 -1.43 -8.87
N GLU A 134 7.76 -2.75 -8.77
CA GLU A 134 6.59 -3.41 -9.34
C GLU A 134 5.26 -2.85 -8.81
N PRO A 135 5.14 -2.39 -7.56
CA PRO A 135 3.93 -1.70 -7.10
C PRO A 135 3.71 -0.32 -7.72
N GLY A 136 4.72 0.26 -8.39
CA GLY A 136 4.58 1.54 -9.10
C GLY A 136 4.54 2.78 -8.19
N VAL A 137 5.12 2.73 -6.98
CA VAL A 137 5.05 3.88 -6.05
C VAL A 137 5.81 5.11 -6.58
N ARG A 138 6.71 4.96 -7.56
CA ARG A 138 7.35 6.10 -8.24
C ARG A 138 6.35 7.06 -8.88
N PHE A 139 5.21 6.56 -9.35
CA PHE A 139 4.17 7.38 -9.95
C PHE A 139 3.50 8.26 -8.90
N TYR A 140 3.18 7.69 -7.72
CA TYR A 140 2.64 8.45 -6.59
C TYR A 140 3.63 9.50 -6.08
N ILE A 141 4.91 9.16 -5.99
CA ILE A 141 5.96 10.13 -5.61
C ILE A 141 5.96 11.30 -6.60
N LEU A 142 6.01 11.02 -7.90
CA LEU A 142 6.04 12.07 -8.92
C LEU A 142 4.76 12.91 -8.91
N ALA A 143 3.60 12.30 -8.69
CA ALA A 143 2.32 12.98 -8.69
C ALA A 143 2.26 14.02 -7.58
N ILE A 144 2.67 13.63 -6.36
CA ILE A 144 2.74 14.57 -5.24
C ILE A 144 3.75 15.69 -5.52
N LEU A 145 4.90 15.39 -6.11
CA LEU A 145 5.92 16.40 -6.44
C LEU A 145 5.45 17.41 -7.50
N GLU A 146 4.57 16.98 -8.41
CA GLU A 146 3.93 17.84 -9.42
C GLU A 146 2.67 18.52 -8.87
N GLY A 147 2.33 18.33 -7.59
CA GLY A 147 1.22 19.00 -6.91
C GLY A 147 -0.16 18.40 -7.17
N MET A 148 -0.22 17.16 -7.66
CA MET A 148 -1.46 16.45 -7.95
C MET A 148 -2.10 15.91 -6.65
N SER A 149 -3.42 16.07 -6.50
CA SER A 149 -4.16 15.34 -5.45
C SER A 149 -4.35 13.88 -5.83
N PHE A 150 -4.67 13.00 -4.87
CA PHE A 150 -4.97 11.60 -5.19
C PHE A 150 -6.17 11.49 -6.13
N ASP A 151 -7.26 12.24 -5.88
CA ASP A 151 -8.42 12.29 -6.76
C ASP A 151 -8.08 12.69 -8.21
N GLU A 152 -7.21 13.69 -8.39
CA GLU A 152 -6.76 14.11 -9.71
C GLU A 152 -5.92 13.01 -10.37
N PHE A 153 -5.03 12.37 -9.63
CA PHE A 153 -4.23 11.25 -10.12
C PHE A 153 -5.10 10.09 -10.61
N GLU A 154 -6.07 9.66 -9.78
CA GLU A 154 -7.03 8.63 -10.14
C GLU A 154 -7.86 9.03 -11.37
N GLN A 155 -8.31 10.29 -11.45
CA GLN A 155 -9.09 10.76 -12.60
C GLN A 155 -8.28 10.76 -13.90
N VAL A 156 -6.99 11.08 -13.84
CA VAL A 156 -6.13 11.19 -15.02
C VAL A 156 -5.65 9.82 -15.50
N PHE A 157 -5.27 8.95 -14.58
CA PHE A 157 -4.56 7.71 -14.91
C PHE A 157 -5.40 6.43 -14.76
N THR A 158 -6.63 6.50 -14.23
CA THR A 158 -7.51 5.34 -14.11
C THR A 158 -8.52 5.27 -15.25
N LYS A 159 -8.63 4.11 -15.89
CA LYS A 159 -9.60 3.80 -16.94
C LYS A 159 -10.24 2.43 -16.68
N ASP A 160 -11.57 2.38 -16.71
CA ASP A 160 -12.34 1.16 -16.44
C ASP A 160 -12.01 0.47 -15.10
N GLY A 161 -11.55 1.25 -14.11
CA GLY A 161 -11.20 0.77 -12.77
C GLY A 161 -9.77 0.25 -12.63
N GLU A 162 -8.93 0.38 -13.66
CA GLU A 162 -7.52 0.01 -13.64
C GLU A 162 -6.64 1.18 -14.12
N TYR A 163 -5.38 1.22 -13.71
CA TYR A 163 -4.45 2.22 -14.21
C TYR A 163 -4.08 1.98 -15.69
N ASP A 164 -4.08 3.05 -16.47
CA ASP A 164 -3.47 3.09 -17.79
C ASP A 164 -1.95 3.20 -17.64
N TYR A 165 -1.30 2.04 -17.56
CA TYR A 165 0.15 1.96 -17.38
C TYR A 165 0.93 2.54 -18.57
N GLU A 166 0.36 2.56 -19.77
CA GLU A 166 1.03 3.17 -20.92
C GLU A 166 1.13 4.69 -20.71
N ASP A 167 0.02 5.33 -20.33
CA ASP A 167 -0.03 6.76 -20.07
C ASP A 167 0.81 7.15 -18.84
N LEU A 168 0.76 6.35 -17.76
CA LEU A 168 1.59 6.55 -16.57
C LEU A 168 3.08 6.52 -16.89
N GLU A 169 3.54 5.53 -17.67
CA GLU A 169 4.95 5.42 -18.05
C GLU A 169 5.38 6.56 -18.97
N GLN A 170 4.54 6.94 -19.94
CA GLN A 170 4.83 8.08 -20.81
C GLN A 170 4.96 9.38 -20.02
N TRP A 171 4.03 9.62 -19.10
CA TRP A 171 4.05 10.79 -18.21
C TRP A 171 5.29 10.78 -17.30
N PHE A 172 5.57 9.66 -16.64
CA PHE A 172 6.73 9.52 -15.76
C PHE A 172 8.05 9.75 -16.48
N ASN A 173 8.24 9.16 -17.66
CA ASN A 173 9.47 9.33 -18.44
C ASN A 173 9.69 10.78 -18.88
N LYS A 174 8.61 11.53 -19.12
CA LYS A 174 8.68 12.94 -19.51
C LYS A 174 8.95 13.87 -18.32
N HIS A 175 8.41 13.56 -17.14
CA HIS A 175 8.43 14.46 -15.99
C HIS A 175 9.51 14.11 -14.95
N SER A 176 9.94 12.85 -14.81
CA SER A 176 10.89 12.42 -13.76
C SER A 176 12.26 13.10 -13.78
N SER A 177 12.69 13.65 -14.93
CA SER A 177 13.98 14.36 -15.06
C SER A 177 14.03 15.69 -14.30
N THR A 178 12.89 16.28 -13.93
CA THR A 178 12.87 17.48 -13.07
C THR A 178 13.14 17.16 -11.59
N HIS A 179 13.11 15.87 -11.23
CA HIS A 179 13.29 15.35 -9.87
C HIS A 179 14.38 14.26 -9.83
N GLU A 180 15.46 14.46 -10.59
CA GLU A 180 16.56 13.49 -10.72
C GLU A 180 17.16 13.09 -9.38
N ASP A 181 17.24 13.99 -8.41
CA ASP A 181 17.76 13.71 -7.06
C ASP A 181 16.97 12.59 -6.36
N ILE A 182 15.69 12.45 -6.67
CA ILE A 182 14.82 11.40 -6.11
C ILE A 182 14.94 10.11 -6.93
N PHE A 183 14.85 10.19 -8.25
CA PHE A 183 14.73 8.99 -9.11
C PHE A 183 16.05 8.39 -9.61
N SER A 184 17.17 9.11 -9.51
CA SER A 184 18.51 8.57 -9.79
C SER A 184 19.14 7.88 -8.58
N SER A 185 18.68 8.21 -7.36
CA SER A 185 19.27 7.76 -6.09
C SER A 185 19.10 6.25 -5.78
N TYR A 186 18.32 5.53 -6.59
CA TYR A 186 17.94 4.14 -6.32
C TYR A 186 18.19 3.17 -7.49
N ARG A 187 18.85 3.65 -8.57
CA ARG A 187 19.33 2.81 -9.69
C ARG A 187 20.69 2.19 -9.41
#